data_AF-A0A940J6C1-F1
#
_entry.id   AF-A0A940J6C1-F1
#
_cell.length_a   1.000
_cell.length_b   1.000
_cell.length_c   1.000
_cell.angle_alpha   90.00
_cell.angle_beta   90.00
_cell.angle_gamma   90.00
#
_symmetry.space_group_name_H-M   'P 1'
#
loop_
_entity.id
_entity.type
_entity.pdbx_description
1 polymer ?
#
loop_
_entity_poly.entity_id
_entity_poly.type
_entity_poly.pdbx_seq_one_letter_code
_entity_poly.pdbx_strand_id
1 'polypeptide(L)'
;MRAQQIKVPVEPPAAPTSTDTGTAPTIGGPREFTLADGRTILMSKPRGAYSLRIFEWLGPQNSANEMLIIHYRAILHVRRIDSQEEATPQTKLQLEALAQKLGDEALDEVASAYLEYFVAGSPGLRPL
;
A
#
# COMPACT_ATOMS: atom_id res chain seq x y z
N MET A 1 -33.92 62.68 26.02
CA MET A 1 -33.75 61.21 25.87
C MET A 1 -33.20 60.92 24.47
N ARG A 2 -31.97 60.42 24.36
CA ARG A 2 -31.46 59.80 23.12
C ARG A 2 -30.60 58.60 23.52
N ALA A 3 -31.13 57.41 23.27
CA ALA A 3 -30.46 56.15 23.50
C ALA A 3 -29.47 55.88 22.36
N GLN A 4 -28.19 55.66 22.69
CA GLN A 4 -27.19 55.18 21.73
C GLN A 4 -27.31 53.65 21.64
N GLN A 5 -27.53 53.17 20.41
CA GLN A 5 -27.54 51.74 20.09
C GLN A 5 -26.11 51.20 20.03
N ILE A 6 -25.85 50.16 20.82
CA ILE A 6 -24.61 49.37 20.82
C ILE A 6 -24.72 48.35 19.69
N LYS A 7 -23.82 48.42 18.71
CA LYS A 7 -23.73 47.47 17.59
C LYS A 7 -22.88 46.27 18.04
N VAL A 8 -23.53 45.19 18.43
CA VAL A 8 -22.89 43.89 18.69
C VAL A 8 -22.68 43.19 17.34
N PRO A 9 -21.43 42.83 16.95
CA PRO A 9 -21.20 41.99 15.79
C PRO A 9 -21.58 40.55 16.16
N VAL A 10 -22.59 40.00 15.47
CA VAL A 10 -22.90 38.56 15.49
C VAL A 10 -21.92 37.87 14.56
N GLU A 11 -21.03 37.06 15.12
CA GLU A 11 -20.15 36.17 14.37
C GLU A 11 -20.95 34.94 13.90
N PRO A 12 -21.05 34.67 12.58
CA PRO A 12 -21.71 33.46 12.08
C PRO A 12 -20.87 32.20 12.38
N PRO A 13 -21.51 31.04 12.62
CA PRO A 13 -20.83 29.83 13.08
C PRO A 13 -19.92 29.21 12.02
N ALA A 14 -18.84 28.60 12.52
CA ALA A 14 -17.77 27.92 11.80
C ALA A 14 -18.26 27.00 10.66
N ALA A 15 -17.69 27.19 9.47
CA ALA A 15 -17.76 26.21 8.40
C ALA A 15 -16.82 25.03 8.72
N PRO A 16 -17.27 23.77 8.62
CA PRO A 16 -16.37 22.62 8.74
C PRO A 16 -15.43 22.62 7.54
N THR A 17 -14.14 22.87 7.80
CA THR A 17 -13.11 22.68 6.77
C THR A 17 -12.79 21.20 6.69
N SER A 18 -13.65 20.44 6.00
CA SER A 18 -13.27 19.13 5.48
C SER A 18 -12.25 19.36 4.38
N THR A 19 -10.96 19.34 4.76
CA THR A 19 -9.88 19.31 3.77
C THR A 19 -9.76 17.88 3.27
N ASP A 20 -10.69 17.49 2.40
CA ASP A 20 -10.58 16.32 1.55
C ASP A 20 -9.46 16.59 0.55
N THR A 21 -8.23 16.23 0.94
CA THR A 21 -7.08 16.24 0.02
C THR A 21 -7.09 14.93 -0.74
N GLY A 22 -8.07 14.80 -1.64
CA GLY A 22 -8.10 13.79 -2.69
C GLY A 22 -6.92 14.02 -3.65
N THR A 23 -5.73 13.61 -3.22
CA THR A 23 -4.55 13.58 -4.09
C THR A 23 -4.81 12.50 -5.11
N ALA A 24 -4.97 12.90 -6.38
CA ALA A 24 -5.07 11.96 -7.49
C ALA A 24 -3.93 10.93 -7.39
N PRO A 25 -4.22 9.63 -7.48
CA PRO A 25 -3.22 8.63 -7.23
C PRO A 25 -2.11 8.73 -8.29
N THR A 26 -0.91 9.09 -7.85
CA THR A 26 0.27 9.11 -8.71
C THR A 26 0.59 7.66 -9.11
N ILE A 27 0.90 7.44 -10.40
CA ILE A 27 1.31 6.12 -10.90
C ILE A 27 2.54 5.66 -10.09
N GLY A 28 2.39 4.54 -9.37
CA GLY A 28 3.44 3.99 -8.50
C GLY A 28 3.55 4.61 -7.09
N GLY A 29 2.63 5.49 -6.69
CA GLY A 29 2.51 5.97 -5.31
C GLY A 29 1.94 4.90 -4.35
N PRO A 30 1.89 5.19 -3.03
CA PRO A 30 1.26 4.30 -2.06
C PRO A 30 -0.21 4.02 -2.40
N ARG A 31 -0.64 2.78 -2.21
CA ARG A 31 -2.00 2.30 -2.47
C ARG A 31 -2.51 1.52 -1.28
N GLU A 32 -3.75 1.79 -0.90
CA GLU A 32 -4.41 1.10 0.21
C GLU A 32 -5.60 0.32 -0.32
N PHE A 33 -5.81 -0.88 0.21
CA PHE A 33 -6.95 -1.74 -0.11
C PHE A 33 -7.31 -2.63 1.08
N THR A 34 -8.50 -3.21 1.06
CA THR A 34 -9.00 -4.06 2.14
C THR A 34 -9.09 -5.49 1.63
N LEU A 35 -8.55 -6.43 2.41
CA LEU A 35 -8.62 -7.87 2.16
C LEU A 35 -10.02 -8.42 2.46
N ALA A 36 -10.33 -9.61 1.94
CA ALA A 36 -11.60 -10.29 2.19
C ALA A 36 -11.85 -10.59 3.68
N ASP A 37 -10.79 -10.77 4.47
CA ASP A 37 -10.87 -10.98 5.92
C ASP A 37 -11.04 -9.68 6.74
N GLY A 38 -11.13 -8.54 6.07
CA GLY A 38 -11.36 -7.23 6.68
C GLY A 38 -10.10 -6.45 7.07
N ARG A 39 -8.90 -7.02 6.91
CA ARG A 39 -7.65 -6.30 7.17
C ARG A 39 -7.37 -5.25 6.10
N THR A 40 -6.76 -4.13 6.49
CA THR A 40 -6.36 -3.07 5.55
C THR A 40 -4.88 -3.17 5.22
N ILE A 41 -4.52 -3.11 3.94
CA ILE A 41 -3.13 -3.23 3.48
C ILE A 41 -2.71 -1.95 2.78
N LEU A 42 -1.60 -1.35 3.22
CA LEU A 42 -0.92 -0.30 2.48
C LEU A 42 0.25 -0.90 1.69
N MET A 43 0.27 -0.69 0.39
CA MET A 43 1.37 -1.05 -0.51
C MET A 43 2.11 0.18 -1.01
N SER A 44 3.42 0.09 -1.16
CA SER A 44 4.23 1.08 -1.86
C SER A 44 5.42 0.43 -2.55
N LYS A 45 5.89 1.05 -3.63
CA LYS A 45 7.05 0.57 -4.37
C LYS A 45 8.30 0.53 -3.46
N PRO A 46 8.98 -0.62 -3.31
CA PRO A 46 10.24 -0.70 -2.59
C PRO A 46 11.35 0.04 -3.34
N ARG A 47 12.43 0.39 -2.64
CA ARG A 47 13.64 0.91 -3.30
C ARG A 47 14.19 -0.15 -4.27
N GLY A 48 14.64 0.27 -5.45
CA GLY A 48 14.92 -0.63 -6.59
C GLY A 48 15.89 -1.78 -6.33
N ALA A 49 16.82 -1.63 -5.38
CA ALA A 49 17.77 -2.69 -5.02
C ALA A 49 17.11 -3.94 -4.40
N TYR A 50 15.93 -3.81 -3.79
CA TYR A 50 15.27 -4.92 -3.09
C TYR A 50 14.64 -5.93 -4.03
N SER A 51 14.24 -5.52 -5.24
CA SER A 51 13.65 -6.44 -6.22
C SER A 51 14.65 -7.47 -6.76
N LEU A 52 15.95 -7.15 -6.75
CA LEU A 52 17.02 -8.07 -7.20
C LEU A 52 17.28 -9.19 -6.17
N ARG A 53 17.14 -8.87 -4.88
CA ARG A 53 17.39 -9.82 -3.79
C ARG A 53 16.39 -10.97 -3.73
N ILE A 54 15.20 -10.80 -4.33
CA ILE A 54 14.17 -11.86 -4.38
C ILE A 54 14.71 -13.10 -5.09
N PHE A 55 15.42 -12.93 -6.21
CA PHE A 55 15.97 -14.05 -6.96
C PHE A 55 17.04 -14.81 -6.16
N GLU A 56 17.84 -14.08 -5.37
CA GLU A 56 18.81 -14.68 -4.46
C GLU A 56 18.13 -15.48 -3.34
N TRP A 57 17.02 -14.99 -2.78
CA TRP A 57 16.32 -15.65 -1.68
C TRP A 57 15.53 -16.89 -2.09
N LEU A 58 14.89 -16.84 -3.27
CA LEU A 58 14.15 -17.98 -3.83
C LEU A 58 15.09 -19.12 -4.24
N GLY A 59 16.28 -18.77 -4.72
CA GLY A 59 17.20 -19.71 -5.34
C GLY A 59 16.72 -20.18 -6.72
N PRO A 60 17.60 -20.84 -7.50
CA PRO A 60 17.38 -21.12 -8.92
C PRO A 60 16.21 -22.07 -9.20
N GLN A 61 15.83 -22.93 -8.25
CA GLN A 61 14.75 -23.89 -8.43
C GLN A 61 13.36 -23.24 -8.25
N ASN A 62 13.22 -22.31 -7.31
CA ASN A 62 11.95 -21.65 -7.05
C ASN A 62 11.76 -20.39 -7.91
N SER A 63 12.84 -19.84 -8.47
CA SER A 63 12.77 -18.74 -9.43
C SER A 63 12.21 -19.13 -10.79
N ALA A 64 11.95 -20.42 -11.04
CA ALA A 64 11.23 -20.88 -12.23
C ALA A 64 9.70 -20.88 -12.03
N ASN A 65 9.23 -20.75 -10.79
CA ASN A 65 7.80 -20.67 -10.49
C ASN A 65 7.38 -19.19 -10.47
N GLU A 66 6.75 -18.76 -11.55
CA GLU A 66 6.32 -17.37 -11.75
C GLU A 66 5.31 -16.91 -10.68
N MET A 67 4.41 -17.80 -10.26
CA MET A 67 3.45 -17.51 -9.20
C MET A 67 4.15 -17.19 -7.89
N LEU A 68 5.10 -18.03 -7.48
CA LEU A 68 5.89 -17.78 -6.27
C LEU A 68 6.64 -16.45 -6.36
N ILE A 69 7.26 -16.16 -7.52
CA ILE A 69 7.93 -14.86 -7.72
C ILE A 69 6.95 -13.70 -7.56
N ILE A 70 5.75 -13.79 -8.14
CA ILE A 70 4.73 -12.75 -8.03
C ILE A 70 4.33 -12.54 -6.57
N HIS A 71 4.06 -13.61 -5.81
CA HIS A 71 3.74 -13.51 -4.38
C HIS A 71 4.85 -12.80 -3.61
N TYR A 72 6.10 -13.22 -3.76
CA TYR A 72 7.23 -12.61 -3.05
C TYR A 72 7.48 -11.15 -3.47
N ARG A 73 7.26 -10.82 -4.75
CA ARG A 73 7.32 -9.42 -5.23
C ARG A 73 6.22 -8.58 -4.61
N ALA A 74 5.01 -9.12 -4.50
CA ALA A 74 3.88 -8.44 -3.90
C ALA A 74 4.10 -8.17 -2.41
N ILE A 75 4.62 -9.16 -1.66
CA ILE A 75 4.97 -9.00 -0.23
C ILE A 75 5.97 -7.86 -0.02
N LEU A 76 6.97 -7.68 -0.89
CA LEU A 76 7.92 -6.56 -0.77
C LEU A 76 7.28 -5.17 -0.89
N HIS A 77 6.09 -5.09 -1.48
CA HIS A 77 5.36 -3.83 -1.61
C HIS A 77 4.54 -3.52 -0.35
N VAL A 78 4.26 -4.50 0.51
CA VAL A 78 3.50 -4.28 1.76
C VAL A 78 4.29 -3.37 2.70
N ARG A 79 3.62 -2.36 3.25
CA ARG A 79 4.14 -1.38 4.22
C ARG A 79 3.32 -1.29 5.47
N ARG A 80 2.04 -1.64 5.43
CA ARG A 80 1.19 -1.63 6.61
C ARG A 80 0.18 -2.74 6.51
N ILE A 81 -0.06 -3.40 7.64
CA ILE A 81 -1.18 -4.31 7.85
C ILE A 81 -1.99 -3.71 9.00
N ASP A 82 -3.24 -3.35 8.73
CA ASP A 82 -4.13 -2.59 9.61
C ASP A 82 -3.49 -1.27 10.06
N SER A 83 -3.21 -1.14 11.36
CA SER A 83 -2.56 0.03 11.96
C SER A 83 -1.06 -0.20 12.25
N GLN A 84 -0.48 -1.31 11.80
CA GLN A 84 0.89 -1.70 12.08
C GLN A 84 1.78 -1.55 10.84
N GLU A 85 2.74 -0.64 10.90
CA GLU A 85 3.74 -0.47 9.83
C GLU A 85 4.69 -1.67 9.80
N GLU A 86 4.98 -2.15 8.60
CA GLU A 86 5.85 -3.26 8.28
C GLU A 86 7.15 -2.76 7.65
N ALA A 87 8.27 -3.22 8.20
CA ALA A 87 9.56 -2.96 7.60
C ALA A 87 9.68 -3.69 6.25
N THR A 88 10.30 -3.05 5.26
CA THR A 88 10.62 -3.72 4.00
C THR A 88 11.58 -4.88 4.28
N PRO A 89 11.22 -6.14 3.95
CA PRO A 89 12.06 -7.30 4.22
C PRO A 89 13.47 -7.14 3.63
N GLN A 90 14.48 -7.41 4.46
CA GLN A 90 15.91 -7.34 4.11
C GLN A 90 16.56 -8.72 3.97
N THR A 91 15.86 -9.77 4.43
CA THR A 91 16.31 -11.16 4.41
C THR A 91 15.15 -12.08 4.03
N LYS A 92 15.47 -13.29 3.56
CA LYS A 92 14.48 -14.34 3.29
C LYS A 92 13.59 -14.63 4.51
N LEU A 93 14.19 -14.70 5.69
CA LEU A 93 13.44 -14.97 6.94
C LEU A 93 12.40 -13.89 7.24
N GLN A 94 12.72 -12.61 7.01
CA GLN A 94 11.76 -11.52 7.21
C GLN A 94 10.62 -11.56 6.17
N LEU A 95 10.92 -11.99 4.96
CA LEU A 95 9.94 -12.16 3.90
C LEU A 95 8.95 -13.29 4.23
N GLU A 96 9.47 -14.43 4.68
CA GLU A 96 8.67 -15.57 5.13
C GLU A 96 7.82 -15.22 6.36
N ALA A 97 8.37 -14.47 7.32
CA ALA A 97 7.61 -14.00 8.48
C ALA A 97 6.43 -13.10 8.07
N LEU A 98 6.64 -12.21 7.10
CA LEU A 98 5.58 -11.34 6.58
C LEU A 98 4.55 -12.14 5.78
N ALA A 99 4.98 -13.12 4.99
CA ALA A 99 4.08 -14.04 4.29
C ALA A 99 3.20 -14.81 5.28
N GLN A 100 3.78 -15.36 6.35
CA GLN A 100 3.05 -16.06 7.40
C GLN A 100 2.07 -15.15 8.14
N LYS A 101 2.44 -13.87 8.36
CA LYS A 101 1.56 -12.88 8.99
C LYS A 101 0.35 -12.52 8.10
N LEU A 102 0.55 -12.48 6.79
CA LEU A 102 -0.55 -12.33 5.83
C LEU A 102 -1.41 -13.59 5.79
N GLY A 103 -0.81 -14.76 5.78
CA GLY A 103 -1.52 -16.02 5.58
C GLY A 103 -1.82 -16.27 4.10
N ASP A 104 -2.00 -17.54 3.75
CA ASP A 104 -1.97 -18.01 2.37
C ASP A 104 -3.09 -17.40 1.50
N GLU A 105 -4.30 -17.26 2.03
CA GLU A 105 -5.45 -16.68 1.30
C GLU A 105 -5.20 -15.21 0.93
N ALA A 106 -4.65 -14.43 1.86
CA ALA A 106 -4.35 -13.02 1.63
C ALA A 106 -3.18 -12.80 0.65
N LEU A 107 -2.30 -13.79 0.46
CA LEU A 107 -1.18 -13.66 -0.48
C LEU A 107 -1.66 -13.52 -1.93
N ASP A 108 -2.74 -14.22 -2.30
CA ASP A 108 -3.32 -14.13 -3.64
C ASP A 108 -3.98 -12.76 -3.90
N GLU A 109 -4.65 -12.21 -2.89
CA GLU A 109 -5.23 -10.87 -2.96
C GLU A 109 -4.13 -9.80 -3.06
N VAL A 110 -3.08 -9.91 -2.26
CA VAL A 110 -1.92 -9.00 -2.28
C VAL A 110 -1.18 -9.09 -3.62
N ALA A 111 -1.04 -10.29 -4.19
CA ALA A 111 -0.47 -10.49 -5.53
C ALA A 111 -1.31 -9.83 -6.63
N SER A 112 -2.63 -9.98 -6.56
CA SER A 112 -3.56 -9.36 -7.51
C SER A 112 -3.48 -7.82 -7.44
N ALA A 113 -3.51 -7.26 -6.23
CA ALA A 113 -3.34 -5.83 -6.00
C ALA A 113 -1.98 -5.32 -6.51
N TYR A 114 -0.89 -6.09 -6.31
CA TYR A 114 0.42 -5.75 -6.85
C TYR A 114 0.41 -5.64 -8.38
N LEU A 115 -0.18 -6.62 -9.06
CA LEU A 115 -0.28 -6.63 -10.51
C LEU A 115 -1.10 -5.43 -11.02
N GLU A 116 -2.23 -5.15 -10.38
CA GLU A 116 -3.10 -4.02 -10.74
C GLU A 116 -2.40 -2.67 -10.55
N TYR A 117 -1.80 -2.45 -9.37
CA TYR A 117 -1.31 -1.14 -8.97
C TYR A 117 0.06 -0.77 -9.53
N PHE A 118 0.91 -1.78 -9.78
CA PHE A 118 2.32 -1.56 -10.11
C PHE A 118 2.76 -2.21 -11.41
N VAL A 119 2.00 -3.16 -11.98
CA VAL A 119 2.38 -3.86 -13.23
C VAL A 119 1.50 -3.46 -14.41
N ALA A 120 0.17 -3.40 -14.25
CA ALA A 120 -0.78 -3.17 -15.34
C ALA A 120 -0.58 -1.84 -16.10
N GLY A 121 0.01 -0.82 -15.45
CA GLY A 121 0.33 0.47 -16.06
C GLY A 121 1.81 0.65 -16.45
N SER A 122 2.67 -0.35 -16.26
CA SER A 122 4.10 -0.26 -16.53
C SER A 122 4.39 -0.63 -18.00
N PRO A 123 4.75 0.32 -18.89
CA PRO A 123 5.08 0.00 -20.27
C PRO A 123 6.34 -0.90 -20.29
N GLY A 124 6.16 -2.18 -20.60
CA GLY A 124 7.26 -3.15 -20.76
C GLY A 124 7.24 -4.36 -19.80
N LEU A 125 6.34 -4.39 -18.80
CA LEU A 125 6.14 -5.54 -17.92
C LEU A 125 4.72 -6.07 -18.11
N ARG A 126 4.44 -6.68 -19.27
CA ARG A 126 3.22 -7.50 -19.37
C ARG A 126 3.50 -8.85 -18.69
N PRO A 127 2.56 -9.42 -17.94
CA PRO A 127 2.63 -10.83 -17.59
C PRO A 127 2.73 -11.63 -18.90
N LEU A 128 3.67 -12.59 -18.96
CA LEU A 128 3.84 -13.49 -20.10
C LEU A 128 2.64 -14.44 -20.20
#